data_AF-A0A7S1H509-F1
#
_entry.id   AF-A0A7S1H509-F1
#
_cell.length_a   1.000
_cell.length_b   1.000
_cell.length_c   1.000
_cell.angle_alpha   90.00
_cell.angle_beta   90.00
_cell.angle_gamma   90.00
#
_symmetry.space_group_name_H-M   'P 1'
#
loop_
_entity.id
_entity.type
_entity.pdbx_description
1 polymer ?
#
loop_
_entity_poly.entity_id
_entity_poly.type
_entity_poly.pdbx_seq_one_letter_code
_entity_poly.pdbx_strand_id
1 'polypeptide(L)'
;VLFGQDDQLGSGKTKILTAGDAVAQGLINNETLAYFMARTQLYMERIGMDKNRLRFRQHLKTEMAHYACDCWDLEIKSSYGWVECVGHADRACYDLQVHSKATKTPMLAIKK
;
A
#
# COMPACT_ATOMS: atom_id res chain seq x y z
N VAL A 1 -4.83 10.12 5.04
CA VAL A 1 -6.24 9.69 4.84
C VAL A 1 -6.21 8.30 4.27
N LEU A 2 -6.94 7.35 4.85
CA LEU A 2 -6.97 5.94 4.45
C LEU A 2 -8.38 5.57 3.97
N PHE A 3 -8.47 4.83 2.88
CA PHE A 3 -9.69 4.27 2.35
C PHE A 3 -9.54 2.76 2.26
N GLY A 4 -9.90 2.07 3.34
CA GLY A 4 -9.72 0.62 3.47
C GLY A 4 -10.65 -0.16 2.55
N GLN A 5 -10.34 -1.44 2.37
CA GLN A 5 -11.13 -2.35 1.54
C GLN A 5 -12.59 -2.46 2.00
N ASP A 6 -12.82 -2.66 3.30
CA ASP A 6 -14.18 -2.78 3.85
C ASP A 6 -14.97 -1.48 3.75
N ASP A 7 -14.29 -0.34 3.89
CA ASP A 7 -14.92 0.97 3.74
C ASP A 7 -15.31 1.26 2.29
N GLN A 8 -14.55 0.76 1.31
CA GLN A 8 -14.90 0.86 -0.12
C GLN A 8 -16.18 0.09 -0.45
N LEU A 9 -16.34 -1.11 0.12
CA LEU A 9 -17.50 -1.97 -0.14
C LEU A 9 -18.71 -1.62 0.74
N GLY A 10 -18.48 -0.98 1.88
CA GLY A 10 -19.51 -0.66 2.86
C GLY A 10 -19.80 0.83 2.95
N SER A 11 -19.10 1.51 3.87
CA SER A 11 -19.47 2.86 4.33
C SER A 11 -19.26 3.97 3.29
N GLY A 12 -18.37 3.75 2.31
CA GLY A 12 -17.88 4.76 1.36
C GLY A 12 -17.04 5.86 2.01
N LYS A 13 -16.68 5.72 3.30
CA LYS A 13 -16.03 6.79 4.09
C LYS A 13 -14.54 6.51 4.29
N THR A 14 -13.74 7.56 4.16
CA THR A 14 -12.31 7.52 4.49
C THR A 14 -12.08 7.74 5.99
N LYS A 15 -11.00 7.16 6.52
CA LYS A 15 -10.55 7.34 7.90
C LYS A 15 -9.31 8.23 7.96
N ILE A 16 -9.22 9.05 9.01
CA ILE A 16 -8.02 9.82 9.33
C ILE A 16 -7.40 9.16 10.57
N LEU A 17 -6.29 8.46 10.35
CA LEU A 17 -5.55 7.73 11.38
C LEU A 17 -4.06 8.05 11.25
N THR A 18 -3.34 7.92 12.36
CA THR A 18 -1.87 7.88 12.32
C THR A 18 -1.42 6.52 11.74
N ALA A 19 -0.18 6.46 11.25
CA ALA A 19 0.39 5.20 10.76
C ALA A 19 0.44 4.12 11.85
N GLY A 20 0.80 4.51 13.08
CA GLY A 20 0.83 3.60 14.23
C GLY A 20 -0.56 3.06 14.60
N ASP A 21 -1.57 3.93 14.65
CA ASP A 21 -2.94 3.50 14.95
C ASP A 21 -3.50 2.58 13.86
N ALA A 22 -3.21 2.88 12.60
CA ALA A 22 -3.65 2.05 11.47
C ALA A 22 -3.04 0.64 11.50
N VAL A 23 -1.78 0.51 11.94
CA VAL A 23 -1.15 -0.79 12.15
C VAL A 23 -1.71 -1.49 13.39
N ALA A 24 -1.85 -0.77 14.51
CA ALA A 24 -2.38 -1.32 15.76
C ALA A 24 -3.82 -1.85 15.62
N GLN A 25 -4.62 -1.23 14.76
CA GLN A 25 -5.98 -1.67 14.42
C GLN A 25 -6.03 -2.78 13.36
N GLY A 26 -4.89 -3.19 12.81
CA GLY A 26 -4.81 -4.18 11.73
C GLY A 26 -5.33 -3.71 10.38
N LEU A 27 -5.50 -2.39 10.18
CA LEU A 27 -5.92 -1.83 8.90
C LEU A 27 -4.76 -1.86 7.88
N ILE A 28 -3.54 -1.52 8.32
CA ILE A 28 -2.32 -1.69 7.52
C ILE A 28 -1.57 -2.90 8.09
N ASN A 29 -1.21 -3.85 7.22
CA ASN A 29 -0.74 -5.17 7.64
C ASN A 29 0.52 -5.16 8.53
N ASN A 30 1.46 -4.24 8.29
CA ASN A 30 2.72 -4.19 9.07
C ASN A 30 3.36 -2.79 9.08
N GLU A 31 4.31 -2.62 10.01
CA GLU A 31 5.03 -1.36 10.22
C GLU A 31 5.88 -0.95 9.01
N THR A 32 6.45 -1.91 8.27
CA THR A 32 7.28 -1.62 7.09
C THR A 32 6.44 -0.95 6.00
N LEU A 33 5.27 -1.52 5.69
CA LEU A 33 4.34 -0.96 4.72
C LEU A 33 3.86 0.43 5.16
N ALA A 34 3.44 0.56 6.41
CA ALA A 34 3.00 1.82 6.99
C ALA A 34 4.09 2.89 6.97
N TYR A 35 5.35 2.52 7.23
CA TYR A 35 6.49 3.42 7.17
C TYR A 35 6.69 3.98 5.76
N PHE A 36 6.68 3.14 4.72
CA PHE A 36 6.84 3.62 3.35
C PHE A 36 5.66 4.47 2.88
N MET A 37 4.42 4.11 3.26
CA MET A 37 3.25 4.96 3.00
C MET A 37 3.42 6.35 3.65
N ALA A 38 3.81 6.41 4.92
CA ALA A 38 4.05 7.67 5.63
C ALA A 38 5.20 8.49 5.00
N ARG A 39 6.29 7.84 4.59
CA ARG A 39 7.40 8.49 3.88
C ARG A 39 6.96 9.06 2.54
N THR A 40 6.12 8.35 1.79
CA THR A 40 5.54 8.85 0.55
C THR A 40 4.65 10.06 0.81
N GLN A 41 3.78 10.02 1.84
CA GLN A 41 2.95 11.18 2.21
C GLN A 41 3.81 12.42 2.49
N LEU A 42 4.87 12.29 3.30
CA LEU A 42 5.80 13.38 3.62
C LEU A 42 6.51 13.92 2.37
N TYR A 43 6.90 13.03 1.44
CA TYR A 43 7.50 13.43 0.17
C TYR A 43 6.52 14.24 -0.69
N MET A 44 5.28 13.77 -0.81
CA MET A 44 4.24 14.44 -1.60
C MET A 44 3.92 15.84 -1.06
N GLU A 45 3.79 15.98 0.26
CA GLU A 45 3.62 17.29 0.90
C GLU A 45 4.84 18.20 0.64
N ARG A 46 6.07 17.65 0.71
CA ARG A 46 7.31 18.42 0.46
C ARG A 46 7.42 18.95 -0.98
N ILE A 47 6.91 18.22 -1.97
CA ILE A 47 6.93 18.66 -3.37
C ILE A 47 5.74 19.59 -3.73
N GLY A 48 4.93 19.98 -2.74
CA GLY A 48 3.86 20.97 -2.89
C GLY A 48 2.47 20.40 -3.19
N MET A 49 2.24 19.09 -2.98
CA MET A 49 0.91 18.51 -3.17
C MET A 49 -0.05 18.95 -2.07
N ASP A 50 -1.29 19.27 -2.45
CA ASP A 50 -2.37 19.56 -1.51
C ASP A 50 -2.79 18.29 -0.76
N LYS A 51 -2.58 18.29 0.56
CA LYS A 51 -2.93 17.18 1.46
C LYS A 51 -4.40 16.78 1.36
N ASN A 52 -5.32 17.71 1.08
CA ASN A 52 -6.75 17.41 0.95
C ASN A 52 -7.09 16.66 -0.34
N ARG A 53 -6.14 16.59 -1.27
CA ARG A 53 -6.24 15.86 -2.55
C ARG A 53 -5.43 14.57 -2.55
N LEU A 54 -4.95 14.13 -1.39
CA LEU A 54 -4.22 12.87 -1.23
C LEU A 54 -5.01 11.90 -0.36
N ARG A 55 -5.08 10.64 -0.78
CA ARG A 55 -5.55 9.54 0.06
C ARG A 55 -4.79 8.26 -0.29
N PHE A 56 -4.67 7.36 0.66
CA PHE A 56 -4.28 5.98 0.39
C PHE A 56 -5.53 5.12 0.25
N ARG A 57 -5.66 4.38 -0.84
CA ARG A 57 -6.75 3.42 -1.07
C ARG A 57 -6.18 2.00 -1.05
N GLN A 58 -6.77 1.13 -0.25
CA GLN A 58 -6.38 -0.28 -0.24
C GLN A 58 -6.97 -1.00 -1.45
N HIS A 59 -6.24 -1.93 -2.06
CA HIS A 59 -6.79 -2.76 -3.12
C HIS A 59 -7.94 -3.64 -2.60
N LEU A 60 -8.97 -3.84 -3.42
CA LEU A 60 -9.99 -4.85 -3.16
C LEU A 60 -9.41 -6.25 -3.39
N LYS A 61 -10.01 -7.30 -2.80
CA LYS A 61 -9.55 -8.69 -2.99
C LYS A 61 -9.56 -9.12 -4.47
N THR A 62 -10.48 -8.55 -5.26
CA THR A 62 -10.62 -8.79 -6.70
C THR A 62 -9.62 -8.01 -7.55
N GLU A 63 -9.00 -6.96 -6.98
CA GLU A 63 -8.00 -6.11 -7.64
C GLU A 63 -6.58 -6.51 -7.23
N MET A 64 -6.43 -7.11 -6.06
CA MET A 64 -5.14 -7.52 -5.51
C MET A 64 -4.43 -8.45 -6.50
N ALA A 65 -3.23 -8.04 -6.90
CA ALA A 65 -2.42 -8.86 -7.77
C ALA A 65 -2.15 -10.22 -7.12
N HIS A 66 -2.13 -11.29 -7.92
CA HIS A 66 -1.96 -12.67 -7.46
C HIS A 66 -0.67 -12.94 -6.64
N TYR A 67 0.25 -11.97 -6.62
CA TYR A 67 1.53 -12.01 -5.92
C TYR A 67 1.59 -11.11 -4.68
N ALA A 68 0.53 -10.35 -4.35
CA ALA A 68 0.51 -9.39 -3.25
C ALA A 68 -0.34 -9.89 -2.06
N CYS A 69 0.11 -9.60 -0.85
CA CYS A 69 -0.56 -9.93 0.41
C CYS A 69 -1.32 -8.72 0.99
N ASP A 70 -0.84 -7.50 0.76
CA ASP A 70 -1.54 -6.24 1.02
C ASP A 70 -1.05 -5.21 -0.01
N CYS A 71 -1.92 -4.30 -0.45
CA CYS A 71 -1.57 -3.28 -1.44
C CYS A 71 -2.35 -1.99 -1.21
N TRP A 72 -1.62 -0.88 -1.20
CA TRP A 72 -2.16 0.46 -1.00
C TRP A 72 -1.67 1.41 -2.08
N ASP A 73 -2.61 2.15 -2.69
CA ASP A 73 -2.31 3.17 -3.67
C ASP A 73 -2.43 4.55 -3.05
N LEU A 74 -1.38 5.36 -3.13
CA LEU A 74 -1.54 6.80 -2.97
C LEU A 74 -2.22 7.35 -4.23
N GLU A 75 -3.45 7.83 -4.06
CA GLU A 75 -4.23 8.48 -5.10
C GLU A 75 -4.21 10.00 -4.97
N ILE A 76 -4.19 10.66 -6.12
CA ILE A 76 -4.28 12.12 -6.26
C ILE A 76 -5.65 12.48 -6.84
N LYS A 77 -6.34 13.44 -6.21
CA LYS A 77 -7.58 14.01 -6.74
C LYS A 77 -7.27 15.07 -7.81
N SER A 78 -7.57 14.73 -9.06
CA SER A 78 -7.42 15.59 -10.23
C SER A 78 -8.80 15.98 -10.83
N SER A 79 -8.80 16.69 -11.96
CA SER A 79 -10.02 16.95 -12.75
C SER A 79 -10.68 15.68 -13.29
N TYR A 80 -9.93 14.58 -13.41
CA TYR A 80 -10.43 13.28 -13.85
C TYR A 80 -10.90 12.38 -12.70
N GLY A 81 -10.92 12.91 -11.48
CA GLY A 81 -11.21 12.14 -10.27
C GLY A 81 -9.94 11.65 -9.57
N TRP A 82 -10.07 10.58 -8.79
CA TRP A 82 -8.97 9.97 -8.06
C TRP A 82 -8.18 9.05 -8.98
N VAL A 83 -6.86 9.25 -9.05
CA VAL A 83 -5.96 8.47 -9.89
C VAL A 83 -4.77 8.02 -9.06
N GLU A 84 -4.38 6.76 -9.18
CA GLU A 84 -3.16 6.23 -8.58
C GLU A 84 -1.93 7.01 -9.08
N CYS A 85 -1.05 7.38 -8.15
CA CYS A 85 0.26 7.95 -8.47
C CYS A 85 1.41 7.12 -7.93
N VAL A 86 1.23 6.45 -6.79
CA VAL A 86 2.26 5.61 -6.16
C VAL A 86 1.60 4.36 -5.56
N GLY A 87 2.02 3.18 -6.01
CA GLY A 87 1.59 1.90 -5.44
C GLY A 87 2.56 1.36 -4.38
N HIS A 88 2.02 0.83 -3.29
CA HIS A 88 2.74 0.17 -2.20
C HIS A 88 2.23 -1.26 -2.04
N ALA A 89 2.94 -2.22 -2.63
CA ALA A 89 2.57 -3.63 -2.61
C ALA A 89 3.51 -4.45 -1.71
N ASP A 90 2.93 -5.16 -0.73
CA ASP A 90 3.62 -6.22 0.01
C ASP A 90 3.50 -7.53 -0.77
N ARG A 91 4.61 -7.98 -1.37
CA ARG A 91 4.67 -9.18 -2.23
C ARG A 91 5.29 -10.40 -1.53
N ALA A 92 5.55 -10.27 -0.22
CA ALA A 92 6.25 -11.27 0.57
C ALA A 92 7.47 -11.85 -0.17
N CYS A 93 7.50 -13.17 -0.38
CA CYS A 93 8.58 -13.87 -1.07
C CYS A 93 8.22 -14.35 -2.48
N TYR A 94 7.10 -13.89 -3.06
CA TYR A 94 6.56 -14.44 -4.30
C TYR A 94 7.60 -14.43 -5.43
N ASP A 95 8.21 -13.26 -5.67
CA ASP A 95 9.13 -13.07 -6.79
C ASP A 95 10.37 -13.95 -6.67
N LEU A 96 10.99 -13.96 -5.48
CA LEU A 96 12.17 -14.79 -5.21
C LEU A 96 11.84 -16.27 -5.37
N GLN A 97 10.68 -16.73 -4.90
CA GLN A 97 10.28 -18.13 -5.01
C GLN A 97 10.01 -18.54 -6.46
N VAL A 98 9.30 -17.71 -7.23
CA VAL A 98 8.98 -18.02 -8.63
C VAL A 98 10.26 -18.03 -9.48
N HIS A 99 11.13 -17.03 -9.33
CA HIS A 99 12.40 -17.00 -10.06
C HIS A 99 13.35 -18.13 -9.64
N SER A 100 13.43 -18.45 -8.35
CA SER A 100 14.26 -19.56 -7.87
C SER A 100 13.79 -20.90 -8.43
N LYS A 101 12.48 -21.16 -8.45
CA LYS A 101 11.89 -22.39 -9.03
C LYS A 101 12.14 -22.48 -10.54
N ALA A 102 11.93 -21.39 -11.28
CA ALA A 102 12.09 -21.37 -12.73
C ALA A 102 13.55 -21.58 -13.17
N THR A 103 14.50 -20.98 -12.45
CA THR A 103 15.93 -21.00 -12.81
C THR A 103 16.72 -22.10 -12.11
N LYS A 104 16.10 -22.83 -11.17
CA LYS A 104 16.77 -23.80 -10.29
C LYS A 104 17.97 -23.22 -9.54
N THR A 105 17.97 -21.91 -9.31
CA THR A 105 19.03 -21.19 -8.61
C THR A 105 18.51 -20.69 -7.25
N PRO A 106 19.18 -21.01 -6.12
CA PRO A 106 18.75 -20.53 -4.80
C PRO A 106 18.81 -19.00 -4.69
N MET A 107 17.72 -18.37 -4.26
CA MET A 107 17.63 -16.93 -3.98
C MET A 107 17.27 -16.72 -2.50
N LEU A 108 18.21 -17.00 -1.60
CA LEU A 108 18.00 -17.02 -0.15
C LEU A 108 19.04 -16.15 0.56
N ALA A 109 18.64 -15.48 1.63
CA ALA A 109 19.56 -14.88 2.59
C ALA A 109 19.87 -15.90 3.69
N ILE A 110 21.16 -16.15 3.95
CA ILE A 110 21.62 -17.06 5.00
C ILE A 110 22.45 -16.24 5.98
N LYS A 111 22.05 -16.24 7.26
CA LYS A 111 22.85 -15.62 8.31
C LYS A 111 24.01 -16.56 8.65
N LYS A 112 25.24 -16.05 8.58
CA LYS A 112 26.44 -16.75 9.06
C LYS A 112 26.44 -16.86 10.57
#